data_AF-A0A4V2A0T6-F1
#
_entry.id   AF-A0A4V2A0T6-F1
#
_cell.length_a   1.000
_cell.length_b   1.000
_cell.length_c   1.000
_cell.angle_alpha   90.00
_cell.angle_beta   90.00
_cell.angle_gamma   90.00
#
_symmetry.space_group_name_H-M   'P 1'
#
loop_
_entity.id
_entity.type
_entity.pdbx_description
1 polymer ?
#
loop_
_entity_poly.entity_id
_entity_poly.type
_entity_poly.pdbx_seq_one_letter_code
_entity_poly.pdbx_strand_id
1 'polypeptide(L)'
;MKKIFLPLTALVALAACNGNDTPSETTSTTTRSADTTSAMAATPLCYDYAANGDTVTLHLERGASGLSGALHYQLKEKDRNRGTFTVATETATELRGWYRFQSEGMESVREEVFQRKGDLLIPGYGPVQQSGDTARFESGAALQYDESRALRKVDCTN
;
A
#
# COMPACT_ATOMS: atom_id res chain seq x y z
N MET A 1 23.55 -52.73 -5.82
CA MET A 1 23.30 -53.66 -4.71
C MET A 1 23.08 -52.87 -3.42
N LYS A 2 22.18 -53.33 -2.53
CA LYS A 2 21.66 -52.72 -1.26
C LYS A 2 20.57 -51.64 -1.47
N LYS A 3 19.27 -51.99 -1.54
CA LYS A 3 18.28 -52.32 -0.48
C LYS A 3 17.96 -51.10 0.42
N ILE A 4 16.86 -50.38 0.14
CA ILE A 4 15.49 -50.53 0.70
C ILE A 4 15.46 -50.23 2.20
N PHE A 5 14.68 -49.23 2.62
CA PHE A 5 13.69 -49.38 3.70
C PHE A 5 12.61 -48.28 3.59
N LEU A 6 11.38 -48.73 3.35
CA LEU A 6 10.10 -48.03 3.47
C LEU A 6 9.70 -48.00 4.96
N PRO A 7 8.96 -46.98 5.43
CA PRO A 7 7.95 -47.25 6.43
C PRO A 7 6.55 -46.76 6.02
N LEU A 8 5.61 -47.67 6.24
CA LEU A 8 4.16 -47.59 6.18
C LEU A 8 3.66 -47.45 7.62
N THR A 9 2.92 -46.37 7.95
CA THR A 9 1.90 -46.30 9.02
C THR A 9 1.29 -44.88 9.00
N ALA A 10 0.02 -44.68 8.64
CA ALA A 10 -1.24 -45.00 9.32
C ALA A 10 -1.80 -43.81 10.14
N LEU A 11 -2.98 -43.41 9.69
CA LEU A 11 -3.99 -42.46 10.15
C LEU A 11 -4.38 -42.59 11.64
N VAL A 12 -4.49 -41.50 12.41
CA VAL A 12 -5.48 -41.31 13.51
C VAL A 12 -5.77 -39.81 13.70
N ALA A 13 -7.02 -39.50 14.07
CA ALA A 13 -7.72 -38.23 14.06
C ALA A 13 -7.88 -37.54 15.44
N LEU A 14 -8.33 -36.27 15.38
CA LEU A 14 -9.23 -35.52 16.29
C LEU A 14 -8.82 -35.12 17.74
N ALA A 15 -9.42 -33.98 18.14
CA ALA A 15 -9.62 -33.39 19.49
C ALA A 15 -8.47 -32.52 20.03
N ALA A 16 -8.66 -31.36 20.69
CA ALA A 16 -9.82 -30.52 21.01
C ALA A 16 -9.32 -29.12 21.43
N CYS A 17 -10.14 -28.08 21.24
CA CYS A 17 -9.97 -26.77 21.89
C CYS A 17 -10.42 -26.86 23.35
N ASN A 18 -9.63 -26.32 24.29
CA ASN A 18 -10.19 -25.73 25.51
C ASN A 18 -9.21 -24.83 26.28
N GLY A 19 -9.77 -23.77 26.86
CA GLY A 19 -9.19 -22.92 27.93
C GLY A 19 -8.78 -21.53 27.44
N ASN A 20 -9.28 -20.41 27.97
CA ASN A 20 -10.04 -20.15 29.21
C ASN A 20 -10.79 -18.82 29.09
N ASP A 21 -11.96 -18.76 29.72
CA ASP A 21 -12.66 -17.53 30.09
C ASP A 21 -11.87 -16.72 31.12
N THR A 22 -11.84 -15.39 30.97
CA THR A 22 -12.01 -14.47 32.11
C THR A 22 -12.59 -13.13 31.62
N PRO A 23 -13.71 -12.66 32.19
CA PRO A 23 -14.31 -11.37 31.88
C PRO A 23 -13.64 -10.26 32.70
N SER A 24 -13.42 -9.10 32.09
CA SER A 24 -13.19 -7.87 32.84
C SER A 24 -14.11 -6.79 32.32
N GLU A 25 -15.11 -6.53 33.14
CA GLU A 25 -16.02 -5.40 33.11
C GLU A 25 -15.22 -4.10 33.27
N THR A 26 -15.46 -3.11 32.42
CA THR A 26 -15.25 -1.70 32.78
C THR A 26 -16.34 -0.89 32.11
N THR A 27 -17.31 -0.53 32.94
CA THR A 27 -18.45 0.30 32.63
C THR A 27 -18.12 1.77 32.90
N SER A 28 -18.51 2.61 31.93
CA SER A 28 -19.00 3.99 32.06
C SER A 28 -18.06 5.21 32.01
N THR A 29 -18.17 5.85 30.83
CA THR A 29 -18.65 7.22 30.63
C THR A 29 -17.71 8.39 30.94
N THR A 30 -17.33 9.13 29.90
CA THR A 30 -17.54 10.59 29.85
C THR A 30 -17.50 11.09 28.40
N THR A 31 -18.65 11.58 27.99
CA THR A 31 -18.95 12.40 26.82
C THR A 31 -18.04 13.63 26.74
N ARG A 32 -17.38 13.84 25.59
CA ARG A 32 -17.10 15.19 25.09
C ARG A 32 -17.52 15.27 23.63
N SER A 33 -18.60 16.01 23.44
CA SER A 33 -19.12 16.50 22.18
C SER A 33 -18.12 17.40 21.47
N ALA A 34 -18.27 17.39 20.14
CA ALA A 34 -18.04 18.48 19.22
C ALA A 34 -16.60 18.99 19.07
N ASP A 35 -15.91 18.44 18.08
CA ASP A 35 -15.39 19.31 17.03
C ASP A 35 -15.89 18.80 15.68
N THR A 36 -17.09 19.21 15.30
CA THR A 36 -17.53 19.16 13.90
C THR A 36 -16.90 20.36 13.21
N THR A 37 -15.57 20.29 13.01
CA THR A 37 -15.00 20.99 11.87
C THR A 37 -15.50 20.21 10.66
N SER A 38 -16.57 20.73 10.04
CA SER A 38 -17.00 20.33 8.70
C SER A 38 -15.86 20.67 7.75
N ALA A 39 -14.84 19.81 7.71
CA ALA A 39 -13.97 19.71 6.58
C ALA A 39 -14.89 19.33 5.44
N MET A 40 -15.09 20.24 4.48
CA MET A 40 -15.66 19.86 3.19
C MET A 40 -14.94 18.59 2.77
N ALA A 41 -15.66 17.46 2.70
CA ALA A 41 -15.08 16.19 2.33
C ALA A 41 -14.38 16.42 0.99
N ALA A 42 -13.04 16.44 0.99
CA ALA A 42 -12.32 16.67 -0.23
C ALA A 42 -12.66 15.52 -1.18
N THR A 43 -12.97 15.85 -2.42
CA THR A 43 -13.28 14.82 -3.43
C THR A 43 -12.12 13.84 -3.51
N PRO A 44 -12.37 12.53 -3.45
CA PRO A 44 -11.33 11.53 -3.62
C PRO A 44 -10.64 11.70 -4.97
N LEU A 45 -9.36 11.34 -5.03
CA LEU A 45 -8.57 11.40 -6.26
C LEU A 45 -8.23 9.98 -6.69
N CYS A 46 -8.70 9.58 -7.87
CA CYS A 46 -8.42 8.27 -8.44
C CYS A 46 -7.58 8.41 -9.69
N TYR A 47 -6.57 7.55 -9.81
CA TYR A 47 -5.67 7.50 -10.95
C TYR A 47 -5.38 6.06 -11.35
N ASP A 48 -5.44 5.79 -12.64
CA ASP A 48 -5.21 4.46 -13.18
C ASP A 48 -4.20 4.47 -14.33
N TYR A 49 -3.45 3.38 -14.42
CA TYR A 49 -2.64 3.01 -15.56
C TYR A 49 -2.95 1.57 -15.95
N ALA A 50 -3.16 1.34 -17.24
CA ALA A 50 -3.35 -0.01 -17.80
C ALA A 50 -2.74 -0.08 -19.21
N ALA A 51 -1.61 -0.77 -19.34
CA ALA A 51 -1.00 -1.06 -20.64
C ALA A 51 -0.04 -2.26 -20.54
N ASN A 52 0.13 -2.98 -21.64
CA ASN A 52 1.04 -4.14 -21.76
C ASN A 52 0.77 -5.28 -20.75
N GLY A 53 -0.45 -5.34 -20.20
CA GLY A 53 -0.84 -6.31 -19.15
C GLY A 53 -0.48 -5.89 -17.73
N ASP A 54 0.13 -4.72 -17.56
CA ASP A 54 0.32 -4.09 -16.25
C ASP A 54 -0.92 -3.27 -15.89
N THR A 55 -1.23 -3.20 -14.60
CA THR A 55 -2.26 -2.32 -14.04
C THR A 55 -1.73 -1.67 -12.78
N VAL A 56 -1.93 -0.36 -12.65
CA VAL A 56 -1.65 0.39 -11.42
C VAL A 56 -2.87 1.23 -11.10
N THR A 57 -3.35 1.16 -9.86
CA THR A 57 -4.48 1.96 -9.40
C THR A 57 -4.08 2.70 -8.14
N LEU A 58 -4.41 3.98 -8.06
CA LEU A 58 -4.17 4.84 -6.91
C LEU A 58 -5.46 5.56 -6.54
N HIS A 59 -5.97 5.28 -5.35
CA HIS A 59 -7.10 5.98 -4.75
C HIS A 59 -6.60 6.74 -3.53
N LEU A 60 -6.77 8.06 -3.54
CA LEU A 60 -6.33 8.96 -2.47
C LEU A 60 -7.50 9.73 -1.88
N GLU A 61 -7.53 9.79 -0.56
CA GLU A 61 -8.51 10.56 0.21
C GLU A 61 -7.79 11.53 1.14
N ARG A 62 -8.37 12.72 1.33
CA ARG A 62 -7.84 13.71 2.28
C ARG A 62 -8.53 13.53 3.62
N GLY A 63 -7.76 13.06 4.60
CA GLY A 63 -8.16 13.00 6.00
C GLY A 63 -7.55 14.12 6.84
N ALA A 64 -7.82 14.08 8.15
CA ALA A 64 -7.23 15.01 9.11
C ALA A 64 -5.70 14.92 9.20
N SER A 65 -5.14 13.74 8.91
CA SER A 65 -3.69 13.45 8.94
C SER A 65 -2.97 13.72 7.61
N GLY A 66 -3.67 14.19 6.57
CA GLY A 66 -3.10 14.43 5.25
C GLY A 66 -3.74 13.58 4.14
N LEU A 67 -3.04 13.48 3.01
CA LEU A 67 -3.48 12.77 1.82
C LEU A 67 -2.90 11.35 1.82
N SER A 68 -3.76 10.34 1.76
CA SER A 68 -3.33 8.94 1.73
C SER A 68 -4.38 8.04 1.09
N GLY A 69 -3.99 6.84 0.68
CA GLY A 69 -4.97 5.83 0.29
C GLY A 69 -4.35 4.63 -0.42
N ALA A 70 -5.19 3.81 -1.05
CA ALA A 70 -4.77 2.55 -1.64
C ALA A 70 -3.94 2.76 -2.90
N LEU A 71 -2.76 2.15 -2.96
CA LEU A 71 -1.92 2.06 -4.15
C LEU A 71 -1.70 0.57 -4.44
N HIS A 72 -2.06 0.13 -5.63
CA HIS A 72 -1.92 -1.25 -6.06
C HIS A 72 -1.10 -1.32 -7.34
N TYR A 73 -0.04 -2.13 -7.33
CA TYR A 73 0.71 -2.50 -8.51
C TYR A 73 0.40 -3.95 -8.86
N GLN A 74 -0.10 -4.17 -10.07
CA GLN A 74 -0.30 -5.48 -10.66
C GLN A 74 0.44 -5.54 -12.00
N LEU A 75 1.71 -5.90 -11.94
CA LEU A 75 2.56 -5.99 -13.13
C LEU A 75 2.53 -7.43 -13.66
N LYS A 76 2.49 -7.60 -14.99
CA LYS A 76 2.23 -8.89 -15.65
C LYS A 76 3.22 -9.99 -15.23
N GLU A 77 4.46 -9.62 -14.93
CA GLU A 77 5.59 -10.53 -14.68
C GLU A 77 6.27 -10.28 -13.33
N LYS A 78 5.59 -9.59 -12.41
CA LYS A 78 6.07 -9.34 -11.04
C LYS A 78 4.99 -9.70 -10.04
N ASP A 79 5.42 -9.81 -8.79
CA ASP A 79 4.50 -9.98 -7.68
C ASP A 79 3.59 -8.76 -7.52
N ARG A 80 2.39 -9.04 -7.04
CA ARG A 80 1.38 -8.01 -6.82
C ARG A 80 1.72 -7.29 -5.53
N ASN A 81 1.90 -5.99 -5.63
CA ASN A 81 2.10 -5.15 -4.46
C ASN A 81 0.77 -4.48 -4.14
N ARG A 82 0.25 -4.71 -2.94
CA ARG A 82 -0.94 -4.02 -2.43
C ARG A 82 -0.63 -3.33 -1.13
N GLY A 83 -1.01 -2.06 -1.01
CA GLY A 83 -0.68 -1.29 0.17
C GLY A 83 -1.31 0.09 0.21
N THR A 84 -0.79 0.90 1.12
CA THR A 84 -1.23 2.27 1.35
C THR A 84 -0.09 3.23 1.01
N PHE A 85 -0.38 4.20 0.17
CA PHE A 85 0.50 5.34 -0.08
C PHE A 85 0.09 6.51 0.81
N THR A 86 1.03 7.01 1.62
CA THR A 86 0.84 8.17 2.49
C THR A 86 1.73 9.30 1.98
N VAL A 87 1.11 10.41 1.58
CA VAL A 87 1.81 11.57 1.03
C VAL A 87 2.48 12.34 2.16
N ALA A 88 3.80 12.49 2.06
CA ALA A 88 4.60 13.29 2.99
C ALA A 88 4.82 14.72 2.46
N THR A 89 4.93 14.86 1.14
CA THR A 89 5.10 16.14 0.45
C THR A 89 4.12 16.24 -0.71
N GLU A 90 3.28 17.27 -0.69
CA GLU A 90 2.38 17.62 -1.78
C GLU A 90 2.68 19.04 -2.26
N THR A 91 2.99 19.18 -3.55
CA THR A 91 3.17 20.47 -4.22
C THR A 91 2.33 20.51 -5.50
N ALA A 92 2.36 21.64 -6.20
CA ALA A 92 1.70 21.78 -7.50
C ALA A 92 2.26 20.80 -8.56
N THR A 93 3.52 20.38 -8.44
CA THR A 93 4.24 19.58 -9.45
C THR A 93 4.68 18.20 -8.96
N GLU A 94 4.57 17.90 -7.66
CA GLU A 94 5.07 16.65 -7.07
C GLU A 94 4.14 16.13 -5.98
N LEU A 95 3.94 14.80 -5.97
CA LEU A 95 3.47 14.03 -4.83
C LEU A 95 4.59 13.07 -4.41
N ARG A 96 5.07 13.19 -3.17
CA ARG A 96 6.10 12.31 -2.62
C ARG A 96 5.65 11.75 -1.29
N GLY A 97 5.94 10.49 -1.05
CA GLY A 97 5.53 9.85 0.19
C GLY A 97 6.01 8.42 0.35
N TRP A 98 5.36 7.71 1.26
CA TRP A 98 5.72 6.36 1.65
C TRP A 98 4.63 5.39 1.25
N TYR A 99 5.00 4.39 0.47
CA TYR A 99 4.15 3.27 0.10
C TYR A 99 4.51 2.06 0.96
N ARG A 100 3.66 1.72 1.92
CA ARG A 100 3.77 0.50 2.73
C ARG A 100 2.90 -0.58 2.12
N PHE A 101 3.50 -1.71 1.74
CA PHE A 101 2.83 -2.72 0.93
C PHE A 101 3.22 -4.14 1.32
N GLN A 102 2.34 -5.07 0.99
CA GLN A 102 2.55 -6.50 1.13
C GLN A 102 2.97 -7.10 -0.22
N SER A 103 4.01 -7.93 -0.21
CA SER A 103 4.46 -8.75 -1.34
C SER A 103 4.93 -10.10 -0.81
N GLU A 104 4.40 -11.20 -1.36
CA GLU A 104 4.75 -12.57 -0.95
C GLU A 104 4.62 -12.86 0.57
N GLY A 105 3.74 -12.12 1.27
CA GLY A 105 3.55 -12.25 2.72
C GLY A 105 4.56 -11.48 3.58
N MET A 106 5.42 -10.65 2.96
CA MET A 106 6.29 -9.72 3.65
C MET A 106 5.81 -8.28 3.46
N GLU A 107 5.86 -7.50 4.54
CA GLU A 107 5.67 -6.05 4.47
C GLU A 107 6.96 -5.38 4.03
N SER A 108 6.85 -4.34 3.21
CA SER A 108 7.95 -3.48 2.80
C SER A 108 7.48 -2.04 2.67
N VAL A 109 8.42 -1.11 2.75
CA VAL A 109 8.17 0.32 2.58
C VAL A 109 9.01 0.84 1.41
N ARG A 110 8.41 1.63 0.52
CA ARG A 110 9.10 2.27 -0.59
C ARG A 110 8.74 3.75 -0.65
N GLU A 111 9.73 4.60 -0.87
CA GLU A 111 9.48 5.99 -1.25
C GLU A 111 8.93 6.01 -2.68
N GLU A 112 7.75 6.61 -2.85
CA GLU A 112 7.14 6.86 -4.16
C GLU A 112 7.13 8.36 -4.41
N VAL A 113 7.49 8.74 -5.64
CA VAL A 113 7.45 10.12 -6.11
C VAL A 113 6.71 10.14 -7.43
N PHE A 114 5.72 11.01 -7.55
CA PHE A 114 4.98 11.25 -8.78
C PHE A 114 5.13 12.71 -9.19
N GLN A 115 5.54 12.96 -10.43
CA GLN A 115 5.43 14.27 -11.04
C GLN A 115 3.98 14.50 -11.50
N ARG A 116 3.41 15.66 -11.16
CA ARG A 116 2.06 16.07 -11.55
C ARG A 116 2.12 16.86 -12.86
N LYS A 117 1.33 16.45 -13.86
CA LYS A 117 1.20 17.16 -15.14
C LYS A 117 -0.26 17.13 -15.61
N GLY A 118 -1.03 18.15 -15.24
CA GLY A 118 -2.48 18.18 -15.47
C GLY A 118 -3.15 16.99 -14.76
N ASP A 119 -3.83 16.14 -15.53
CA ASP A 119 -4.49 14.93 -15.03
C ASP A 119 -3.57 13.70 -14.96
N LEU A 120 -2.26 13.88 -15.09
CA LEU A 120 -1.28 12.79 -15.03
C LEU A 120 -0.48 12.82 -13.73
N LEU A 121 -0.25 11.63 -13.19
CA LEU A 121 0.80 11.33 -12.22
C LEU A 121 1.85 10.44 -12.88
N ILE A 122 3.03 11.00 -13.12
CA ILE A 122 4.14 10.31 -13.79
C ILE A 122 5.06 9.74 -12.71
N PRO A 123 5.23 8.41 -12.58
CA PRO A 123 6.10 7.83 -11.57
C PRO A 123 7.56 8.25 -11.78
N GLY A 124 8.25 8.56 -10.68
CA GLY A 124 9.67 8.84 -10.65
C GLY A 124 10.50 7.57 -10.50
N TYR A 125 11.60 7.49 -11.24
CA TYR A 125 12.55 6.38 -11.22
C TYR A 125 13.96 6.90 -10.99
N GLY A 126 14.74 6.18 -10.19
CA GLY A 126 16.12 6.58 -9.92
C GLY A 126 16.83 5.60 -8.98
N PRO A 127 18.10 5.88 -8.67
CA PRO A 127 18.87 5.12 -7.69
C PRO A 127 18.17 5.11 -6.33
N VAL A 128 18.12 3.93 -5.71
CA VAL A 128 17.51 3.73 -4.39
C VAL A 128 18.53 3.12 -3.43
N GLN A 129 18.49 3.58 -2.19
CA GLN A 129 19.19 2.99 -1.06
C GLN A 129 18.20 2.15 -0.24
N GLN A 130 18.58 0.91 0.04
CA GLN A 130 17.83 0.01 0.93
C GLN A 130 18.34 0.14 2.36
N SER A 131 17.43 0.25 3.32
CA SER A 131 17.70 0.15 4.76
C SER A 131 16.63 -0.71 5.42
N GLY A 132 16.97 -1.94 5.80
CA GLY A 132 16.00 -2.90 6.32
C GLY A 132 14.91 -3.24 5.29
N ASP A 133 13.66 -3.01 5.65
CA ASP A 133 12.45 -3.18 4.82
C ASP A 133 12.13 -1.95 3.96
N THR A 134 12.92 -0.88 4.08
CA THR A 134 12.62 0.42 3.49
C THR A 134 13.56 0.74 2.32
N ALA A 135 12.99 0.97 1.14
CA ALA A 135 13.67 1.48 -0.03
C ALA A 135 13.40 2.99 -0.18
N ARG A 136 14.45 3.81 -0.29
CA ARG A 136 14.35 5.26 -0.45
C ARG A 136 15.19 5.72 -1.65
N PHE A 137 14.78 6.78 -2.36
CA PHE A 137 15.66 7.39 -3.35
C PHE A 137 16.93 7.93 -2.70
N GLU A 138 18.07 7.78 -3.39
CA GLU A 138 19.33 8.34 -2.92
C GLU A 138 19.25 9.87 -2.84
N SER A 139 19.89 10.43 -1.80
CA SER A 139 19.90 11.89 -1.59
C SER A 139 20.59 12.59 -2.76
N GLY A 140 19.91 13.55 -3.37
CA GLY A 140 20.41 14.29 -4.54
C GLY A 140 20.24 13.56 -5.88
N ALA A 141 19.58 12.39 -5.90
CA ALA A 141 19.29 11.68 -7.13
C ALA A 141 18.37 12.50 -8.05
N ALA A 142 18.76 12.61 -9.33
CA ALA A 142 17.90 13.15 -10.38
C ALA A 142 16.92 12.06 -10.85
N LEU A 143 15.65 12.19 -10.46
CA LEU A 143 14.61 11.25 -10.84
C LEU A 143 14.24 11.41 -12.32
N GLN A 144 14.03 10.27 -12.97
CA GLN A 144 13.55 10.15 -14.34
C GLN A 144 12.04 9.94 -14.34
N TYR A 145 11.35 10.51 -15.31
CA TYR A 145 9.89 10.46 -15.42
C TYR A 145 9.52 9.98 -16.82
N ASP A 146 8.95 8.79 -16.92
CA ASP A 146 8.50 8.22 -18.19
C ASP A 146 6.97 8.40 -18.32
N GLU A 147 6.56 9.33 -19.19
CA GLU A 147 5.14 9.60 -19.46
C GLU A 147 4.40 8.38 -20.01
N SER A 148 5.10 7.39 -20.59
CA SER A 148 4.47 6.13 -21.04
C SER A 148 3.92 5.30 -19.88
N ARG A 149 4.38 5.56 -18.65
CA ARG A 149 3.95 4.91 -17.40
C ARG A 149 3.04 5.79 -16.55
N ALA A 150 2.57 6.92 -17.08
CA ALA A 150 1.76 7.86 -16.33
C ALA A 150 0.40 7.26 -15.92
N LEU A 151 0.03 7.44 -14.66
CA LEU A 151 -1.32 7.17 -14.19
C LEU A 151 -2.20 8.37 -14.57
N ARG A 152 -3.35 8.10 -15.16
CA ARG A 152 -4.31 9.12 -15.59
C ARG A 152 -5.42 9.24 -14.56
N LYS A 153 -5.81 10.47 -14.25
CA LYS A 153 -6.96 10.74 -13.40
C LYS A 153 -8.22 10.12 -14.00
N VAL A 154 -8.97 9.42 -13.17
CA VAL A 154 -10.26 8.80 -13.50
C VAL A 154 -11.29 9.15 -12.43
N ASP A 155 -12.56 8.92 -12.73
CA ASP A 155 -13.61 9.01 -11.72
C ASP A 155 -13.42 7.89 -10.68
N CYS A 156 -13.58 8.23 -9.41
CA CYS A 156 -13.56 7.25 -8.34
C CYS A 156 -14.84 6.42 -8.37
N THR A 157 -14.73 5.15 -8.74
CA THR A 157 -15.82 4.19 -8.61
C THR A 157 -15.73 3.50 -7.25
N ASN A 158 -16.83 3.55 -6.47
CA ASN A 158 -16.99 2.85 -5.20
C ASN A 158 -16.88 1.32 -5.34
#